data_AF-A0AAW5HUW2-F1
#
_entry.id   AF-A0AAW5HUW2-F1
#
_cell.length_a   1.000
_cell.length_b   1.000
_cell.length_c   1.000
_cell.angle_alpha   90.00
_cell.angle_beta   90.00
_cell.angle_gamma   90.00
#
_symmetry.space_group_name_H-M   'P 1'
#
loop_
_entity.id
_entity.type
_entity.pdbx_description
1 polymer ?
#
loop_
_entity_poly.entity_id
_entity_poly.type
_entity_poly.pdbx_seq_one_letter_code
_entity_poly.pdbx_strand_id
1 'polypeptide(L)'
;MKQYAAVGMIAVACLGVVGCSGDSGSSSSSNDAAPATITQTITTTDSHAEDTAAPTSASEDTETHTFSTRHSINTGQVGGECGATEFGDRIKAGPATSCEFAAEIFDVAYAATWRYVAANPNVNAVPRADISVTSPVTGETYPMVCKMGSDGRDMWCDHPEDENNSVHFYTSGGSQRMANRVNLVQ
;
A
#
# COMPACT_ATOMS: atom_id res chain seq x y z
N MET A 1 30.18 -18.31 -38.60
CA MET A 1 31.23 -17.27 -38.72
C MET A 1 30.55 -15.93 -38.92
N LYS A 2 30.57 -15.06 -37.91
CA LYS A 2 30.11 -13.67 -38.02
C LYS A 2 31.03 -12.82 -37.15
N GLN A 3 31.72 -11.90 -37.80
CA GLN A 3 32.68 -10.96 -37.23
C GLN A 3 31.93 -9.86 -36.50
N TYR A 4 32.39 -9.47 -35.31
CA TYR A 4 32.05 -8.19 -34.70
C TYR A 4 33.36 -7.47 -34.35
N ALA A 5 33.51 -6.29 -34.96
CA ALA A 5 34.68 -5.45 -34.90
C ALA A 5 34.80 -4.75 -33.54
N ALA A 6 36.04 -4.57 -33.10
CA ALA A 6 36.45 -3.89 -31.88
C ALA A 6 36.50 -2.37 -32.05
N VAL A 7 36.03 -1.63 -31.04
CA VAL A 7 36.40 -0.25 -30.68
C VAL A 7 36.17 -0.19 -29.16
N GLY A 8 37.05 0.22 -28.26
CA GLY A 8 38.31 0.95 -28.30
C GLY A 8 38.35 1.73 -26.98
N MET A 9 39.19 1.31 -26.02
CA MET A 9 39.35 1.94 -24.69
C MET A 9 39.85 3.38 -24.80
N ILE A 10 39.25 4.30 -24.04
CA ILE A 10 39.94 5.47 -23.49
C ILE A 10 39.55 5.60 -22.03
N ALA A 11 40.53 5.37 -21.14
CA ALA A 11 40.47 5.71 -19.74
C ALA A 11 41.13 7.09 -19.57
N VAL A 12 40.45 8.02 -18.90
CA VAL A 12 41.08 9.20 -18.29
C VAL A 12 40.47 9.38 -16.91
N ALA A 13 41.31 9.17 -15.90
CA ALA A 13 41.02 9.46 -14.50
C ALA A 13 41.52 10.88 -14.18
N CYS A 14 40.67 11.68 -13.53
CA CYS A 14 41.11 12.84 -12.74
C CYS A 14 40.29 12.87 -11.45
N LEU A 15 40.98 12.64 -10.33
CA LEU A 15 40.53 12.89 -8.97
C LEU A 15 40.52 14.40 -8.71
N GLY A 16 39.43 14.91 -8.14
CA GLY A 16 39.35 16.27 -7.60
C GLY A 16 38.57 16.24 -6.30
N VAL A 17 39.28 16.35 -5.17
CA VAL A 17 38.71 16.54 -3.83
C VAL A 17 38.71 18.03 -3.54
N VAL A 18 37.53 18.62 -3.34
CA VAL A 18 37.38 19.95 -2.72
C VAL A 18 36.29 19.83 -1.66
N GLY A 19 36.70 19.98 -0.40
CA GLY A 19 35.82 20.33 0.69
C GLY A 19 35.76 21.85 0.84
N CYS A 20 34.59 22.39 1.22
CA CYS A 20 34.47 23.70 1.83
C CYS A 20 33.25 23.71 2.77
N SER A 21 33.51 24.04 4.03
CA SER A 21 32.51 24.45 5.02
C SER A 21 32.29 25.96 4.91
N GLY A 22 31.07 26.44 5.13
CA GLY A 22 30.84 27.82 5.62
C GLY A 22 30.04 28.76 4.72
N ASP A 23 28.74 28.85 5.03
CA ASP A 23 27.94 30.03 5.39
C ASP A 23 27.71 31.25 4.45
N SER A 24 26.43 31.61 4.41
CA SER A 24 25.80 32.92 4.14
C SER A 24 25.77 33.53 2.74
N GLY A 25 24.56 33.57 2.16
CA GLY A 25 24.21 34.45 1.05
C GLY A 25 22.81 34.19 0.48
N SER A 26 21.78 34.75 1.13
CA SER A 26 20.39 34.74 0.65
C SER A 26 20.23 35.47 -0.68
N SER A 27 19.54 34.84 -1.63
CA SER A 27 18.70 35.54 -2.60
C SER A 27 17.49 34.68 -2.98
N SER A 28 16.34 35.28 -2.72
CA SER A 28 14.98 34.79 -2.83
C SER A 28 14.63 34.25 -4.22
N SER A 29 13.90 33.14 -4.25
CA SER A 29 12.95 32.84 -5.32
C SER A 29 11.84 31.98 -4.73
N SER A 30 10.79 32.66 -4.30
CA SER A 30 9.50 32.10 -3.92
C SER A 30 8.89 31.41 -5.13
N ASN A 31 8.68 30.11 -5.06
CA ASN A 31 7.70 29.43 -5.90
C ASN A 31 6.50 29.11 -5.00
N ASP A 32 5.69 30.14 -4.75
CA ASP A 32 4.33 30.01 -4.22
C ASP A 32 3.47 29.31 -5.28
N ALA A 33 3.44 27.98 -5.25
CA ALA A 33 2.35 27.23 -5.85
C ALA A 33 1.18 27.25 -4.85
N ALA A 34 0.32 28.27 -4.97
CA ALA A 34 -0.91 28.35 -4.20
C ALA A 34 -1.76 27.08 -4.43
N PRO A 35 -2.32 26.45 -3.38
CA PRO A 35 -3.31 25.41 -3.57
C PRO A 35 -4.59 26.04 -4.17
N ALA A 36 -5.01 25.52 -5.33
CA ALA A 36 -6.28 25.88 -5.93
C ALA A 36 -7.42 25.44 -4.99
N THR A 37 -8.00 26.43 -4.29
CA THR A 37 -9.22 26.23 -3.49
C THR A 37 -10.40 26.18 -4.46
N ILE A 38 -11.04 25.02 -4.60
CA ILE A 38 -12.33 24.91 -5.30
C ILE A 38 -13.41 25.43 -4.35
N THR A 39 -13.73 26.71 -4.46
CA THR A 39 -14.91 27.30 -3.81
C THR A 39 -16.13 26.97 -4.68
N GLN A 40 -16.91 25.95 -4.29
CA GLN A 40 -18.23 25.76 -4.88
C GLN A 40 -19.11 26.93 -4.45
N THR A 41 -19.46 27.78 -5.40
CA THR A 41 -20.44 28.85 -5.22
C THR A 41 -21.82 28.20 -5.31
N ILE A 42 -22.47 27.96 -4.17
CA ILE A 42 -23.89 27.58 -4.16
C ILE A 42 -24.65 28.85 -4.52
N THR A 43 -25.14 28.93 -5.75
CA THR A 43 -26.07 29.97 -6.17
C THR A 43 -27.42 29.72 -5.52
N THR A 44 -27.68 30.36 -4.37
CA THR A 44 -29.03 30.42 -3.80
C THR A 44 -29.88 31.35 -4.67
N THR A 45 -30.69 30.76 -5.56
CA THR A 45 -31.80 31.45 -6.19
C THR A 45 -33.01 31.28 -5.28
N ASP A 46 -33.43 32.38 -4.65
CA ASP A 46 -34.55 32.42 -3.70
C ASP A 46 -35.85 32.84 -4.44
N SER A 47 -36.84 31.93 -4.37
CA SER A 47 -38.32 32.09 -4.44
C SER A 47 -38.97 32.70 -5.71
N HIS A 48 -40.12 32.23 -6.21
CA HIS A 48 -41.34 31.82 -5.49
C HIS A 48 -42.38 31.09 -6.39
N ALA A 49 -43.30 30.36 -5.72
CA ALA A 49 -44.60 29.77 -6.12
C ALA A 49 -44.61 28.33 -6.66
N GLU A 50 -45.47 27.40 -6.23
CA GLU A 50 -46.31 27.18 -5.03
C GLU A 50 -46.66 25.66 -4.99
N ASP A 51 -46.76 25.13 -3.77
CA ASP A 51 -47.58 23.99 -3.29
C ASP A 51 -47.59 22.62 -3.99
N THR A 52 -46.96 21.62 -3.35
CA THR A 52 -47.62 20.36 -2.93
C THR A 52 -46.67 19.57 -2.01
N ALA A 53 -47.22 19.11 -0.88
CA ALA A 53 -46.57 18.49 0.27
C ALA A 53 -45.60 17.30 0.01
N ALA A 54 -44.46 17.34 0.71
CA ALA A 54 -43.63 16.20 1.12
C ALA A 54 -44.21 15.58 2.43
N PRO A 55 -43.77 14.41 2.98
CA PRO A 55 -42.48 13.74 2.77
C PRO A 55 -42.58 12.22 2.53
N THR A 56 -41.58 11.56 1.97
CA THR A 56 -40.60 10.83 2.78
C THR A 56 -39.43 10.45 1.88
N SER A 57 -38.26 11.00 2.19
CA SER A 57 -36.98 10.54 1.72
C SER A 57 -36.76 9.11 2.22
N ALA A 58 -36.80 8.14 1.33
CA ALA A 58 -36.00 6.94 1.49
C ALA A 58 -34.65 7.25 0.82
N SER A 59 -33.82 8.01 1.52
CA SER A 59 -32.38 7.97 1.26
C SER A 59 -31.94 6.61 1.78
N GLU A 60 -31.74 5.67 0.87
CA GLU A 60 -31.04 4.44 1.18
C GLU A 60 -29.76 4.81 1.92
N ASP A 61 -29.70 4.28 3.13
CA ASP A 61 -28.58 4.32 4.04
C ASP A 61 -27.33 3.95 3.23
N THR A 62 -26.52 4.96 2.89
CA THR A 62 -25.14 4.70 2.51
C THR A 62 -24.51 4.19 3.79
N GLU A 63 -24.55 2.87 3.98
CA GLU A 63 -23.74 2.16 4.94
C GLU A 63 -22.33 2.73 4.78
N THR A 64 -21.97 3.58 5.72
CA THR A 64 -20.60 3.98 5.90
C THR A 64 -19.92 2.68 6.27
N HIS A 65 -19.27 2.03 5.31
CA HIS A 65 -18.39 0.89 5.58
C HIS A 65 -17.43 1.38 6.65
N THR A 66 -17.73 1.03 7.91
CA THR A 66 -16.91 1.42 9.05
C THR A 66 -15.61 0.68 8.87
N PHE A 67 -14.67 1.37 8.25
CA PHE A 67 -13.32 0.93 8.04
C PHE A 67 -12.80 0.40 9.37
N SER A 68 -12.56 -0.90 9.40
CA SER A 68 -12.42 -1.72 10.61
C SER A 68 -11.54 -1.06 11.67
N THR A 69 -12.14 -0.68 12.79
CA THR A 69 -11.49 -0.11 14.00
C THR A 69 -10.48 -1.05 14.67
N ARG A 70 -10.13 -2.20 14.06
CA ARG A 70 -9.20 -3.19 14.60
C ARG A 70 -7.74 -2.84 14.36
N HIS A 71 -7.43 -2.14 13.28
CA HIS A 71 -6.07 -1.78 12.91
C HIS A 71 -5.83 -0.29 13.14
N SER A 72 -4.62 0.06 13.56
CA SER A 72 -4.19 1.46 13.65
C SER A 72 -3.60 1.84 12.29
N ILE A 73 -4.41 2.40 11.39
CA ILE A 73 -3.98 2.73 10.04
C ILE A 73 -3.92 4.24 9.73
N ASN A 74 -3.09 4.61 8.76
CA ASN A 74 -3.05 5.95 8.17
C ASN A 74 -4.09 6.05 7.03
N THR A 75 -5.35 6.32 7.37
CA THR A 75 -6.45 6.48 6.41
C THR A 75 -6.16 7.58 5.37
N GLY A 76 -6.52 7.34 4.12
CA GLY A 76 -6.35 8.22 2.96
C GLY A 76 -4.94 8.19 2.36
N GLN A 77 -4.00 7.48 2.98
CA GLN A 77 -2.63 7.36 2.49
C GLN A 77 -2.52 6.21 1.48
N VAL A 78 -1.73 6.44 0.43
CA VAL A 78 -1.32 5.42 -0.53
C VAL A 78 0.18 5.17 -0.40
N GLY A 79 0.56 3.90 -0.27
CA GLY A 79 1.93 3.44 -0.13
C GLY A 79 2.62 3.84 1.17
N GLY A 80 3.81 3.27 1.38
CA GLY A 80 4.66 3.58 2.52
C GLY A 80 4.19 2.95 3.83
N GLU A 81 4.54 3.56 4.96
CA GLU A 81 4.18 3.05 6.28
C GLU A 81 2.72 3.37 6.58
N CYS A 82 1.91 2.34 6.72
CA CYS A 82 0.47 2.44 6.89
C CYS A 82 0.00 2.31 8.33
N GLY A 83 0.89 1.97 9.27
CA GLY A 83 0.56 1.81 10.68
C GLY A 83 0.77 0.38 11.15
N ALA A 84 -0.16 -0.17 11.93
CA ALA A 84 -0.04 -1.49 12.54
C ALA A 84 -1.35 -2.29 12.56
N THR A 85 -1.22 -3.62 12.49
CA THR A 85 -2.31 -4.59 12.65
C THR A 85 -2.81 -4.61 14.10
N GLU A 86 -3.90 -5.35 14.35
CA GLU A 86 -4.45 -5.53 15.71
C GLU A 86 -3.49 -6.29 16.65
N PHE A 87 -2.51 -7.00 16.08
CA PHE A 87 -1.46 -7.71 16.81
C PHE A 87 -0.17 -6.89 16.96
N GLY A 88 -0.16 -5.64 16.48
CA GLY A 88 1.00 -4.76 16.52
C GLY A 88 2.03 -5.02 15.42
N ASP A 89 1.73 -5.81 14.40
CA ASP A 89 2.62 -5.97 13.25
C ASP A 89 2.59 -4.70 12.39
N ARG A 90 3.73 -4.22 11.94
CA ARG A 90 3.79 -3.03 11.08
C ARG A 90 3.24 -3.35 9.69
N ILE A 91 2.46 -2.43 9.14
CA ILE A 91 1.89 -2.51 7.79
C ILE A 91 2.64 -1.55 6.89
N LYS A 92 3.22 -2.05 5.79
CA LYS A 92 3.84 -1.22 4.76
C LYS A 92 3.22 -1.53 3.40
N ALA A 93 2.54 -0.56 2.82
CA ALA A 93 1.89 -0.68 1.52
C ALA A 93 2.86 -0.37 0.36
N GLY A 94 2.66 -1.07 -0.75
CA GLY A 94 3.26 -0.77 -2.05
C GLY A 94 2.75 0.55 -2.62
N PRO A 95 3.43 1.14 -3.60
CA PRO A 95 3.17 2.50 -4.06
C PRO A 95 1.79 2.71 -4.71
N ALA A 96 1.11 1.65 -5.13
CA ALA A 96 -0.25 1.70 -5.68
C ALA A 96 -1.32 1.16 -4.71
N THR A 97 -0.96 0.90 -3.45
CA THR A 97 -1.83 0.26 -2.46
C THR A 97 -2.24 1.27 -1.39
N SER A 98 -3.54 1.48 -1.18
CA SER A 98 -4.02 2.31 -0.06
C SER A 98 -3.80 1.61 1.28
N CYS A 99 -3.57 2.39 2.33
CA CYS A 99 -3.41 1.83 3.67
C CYS A 99 -4.67 1.11 4.17
N GLU A 100 -5.83 1.53 3.69
CA GLU A 100 -7.09 0.87 3.89
C GLU A 100 -7.13 -0.53 3.28
N PHE A 101 -6.73 -0.61 2.01
CA PHE A 101 -6.70 -1.88 1.31
C PHE A 101 -5.62 -2.81 1.89
N ALA A 102 -4.48 -2.26 2.31
CA ALA A 102 -3.43 -3.01 2.99
C ALA A 102 -3.92 -3.68 4.29
N ALA A 103 -4.78 -2.99 5.05
CA ALA A 103 -5.41 -3.55 6.25
C ALA A 103 -6.41 -4.68 5.89
N GLU A 104 -7.24 -4.48 4.86
CA GLU A 104 -8.18 -5.50 4.40
C GLU A 104 -7.47 -6.77 3.91
N ILE A 105 -6.34 -6.61 3.20
CA ILE A 105 -5.49 -7.73 2.78
C ILE A 105 -5.03 -8.54 4.00
N PHE A 106 -4.65 -7.88 5.10
CA PHE A 106 -4.25 -8.58 6.32
C PHE A 106 -5.38 -9.45 6.87
N ASP A 107 -6.57 -8.88 7.03
CA ASP A 107 -7.74 -9.58 7.58
C ASP A 107 -8.08 -10.84 6.77
N VAL A 108 -8.12 -10.72 5.44
CA VAL A 108 -8.40 -11.86 4.55
C VAL A 108 -7.26 -12.87 4.57
N ALA A 109 -6.00 -12.42 4.51
CA ALA A 109 -4.83 -13.30 4.54
C ALA A 109 -4.75 -14.09 5.86
N TYR A 110 -5.08 -13.45 6.98
CA TYR A 110 -5.03 -14.05 8.31
C TYR A 110 -6.11 -15.12 8.50
N ALA A 111 -7.28 -14.92 7.91
CA ALA A 111 -8.37 -15.90 7.91
C ALA A 111 -8.19 -17.04 6.89
N ALA A 112 -7.26 -16.90 5.93
CA ALA A 112 -7.05 -17.87 4.88
C ALA A 112 -6.44 -19.19 5.39
N THR A 113 -6.54 -20.22 4.54
CA THR A 113 -5.79 -21.47 4.73
C THR A 113 -4.47 -21.39 3.98
N TRP A 114 -3.39 -21.67 4.69
CA TRP A 114 -2.02 -21.59 4.21
C TRP A 114 -1.44 -22.98 3.99
N ARG A 115 -0.54 -23.11 3.00
CA ARG A 115 0.17 -24.36 2.70
C ARG A 115 1.64 -24.09 2.42
N TYR A 116 2.50 -25.07 2.66
CA TYR A 116 3.89 -25.00 2.24
C TYR A 116 4.00 -25.23 0.73
N VAL A 117 4.60 -24.27 0.01
CA VAL A 117 4.84 -24.36 -1.43
C VAL A 117 6.30 -24.06 -1.74
N ALA A 118 6.97 -24.97 -2.44
CA ALA A 118 8.29 -24.73 -2.99
C ALA A 118 8.19 -24.10 -4.38
N ALA A 119 8.98 -23.06 -4.64
CA ALA A 119 9.01 -22.42 -5.97
C ALA A 119 9.61 -23.35 -7.05
N ASN A 120 10.49 -24.27 -6.64
CA ASN A 120 11.08 -25.32 -7.46
C ASN A 120 11.54 -26.47 -6.54
N PRO A 121 11.84 -27.67 -7.04
CA PRO A 121 12.15 -28.83 -6.20
C PRO A 121 13.48 -28.74 -5.43
N ASN A 122 14.32 -27.74 -5.70
CA ASN A 122 15.62 -27.57 -5.07
C ASN A 122 15.63 -26.51 -3.96
N VAL A 123 14.50 -25.86 -3.68
CA VAL A 123 14.38 -24.83 -2.64
C VAL A 123 13.42 -25.25 -1.56
N ASN A 124 13.64 -24.73 -0.35
CA ASN A 124 12.73 -24.96 0.77
C ASN A 124 11.34 -24.38 0.44
N ALA A 125 10.31 -25.14 0.80
CA ALA A 125 8.94 -24.66 0.73
C ALA A 125 8.73 -23.55 1.78
N VAL A 126 7.92 -22.56 1.41
CA VAL A 126 7.50 -21.47 2.32
C VAL A 126 5.97 -21.44 2.42
N PRO A 127 5.41 -20.97 3.54
CA PRO A 127 3.96 -20.79 3.64
C PRO A 127 3.46 -19.85 2.53
N ARG A 128 2.40 -20.25 1.85
CA ARG A 128 1.71 -19.49 0.81
C ARG A 128 0.19 -19.63 0.98
N ALA A 129 -0.51 -18.52 0.73
CA ALA A 129 -1.95 -18.48 0.51
C ALA A 129 -2.25 -17.65 -0.74
N ASP A 130 -3.22 -18.09 -1.54
CA ASP A 130 -3.77 -17.30 -2.64
C ASP A 130 -5.15 -16.82 -2.19
N ILE A 131 -5.38 -15.50 -2.20
CA ILE A 131 -6.60 -14.87 -1.66
C ILE A 131 -7.21 -13.92 -2.69
N SER A 132 -8.44 -13.51 -2.43
CA SER A 132 -9.16 -12.51 -3.21
C SER A 132 -9.70 -11.45 -2.25
N VAL A 133 -9.34 -10.19 -2.46
CA VAL A 133 -9.59 -9.10 -1.51
C VAL A 133 -10.27 -7.95 -2.23
N THR A 134 -11.39 -7.48 -1.70
CA THR A 134 -12.09 -6.32 -2.24
C THR A 134 -11.56 -5.06 -1.60
N SER A 135 -11.10 -4.12 -2.41
CA SER A 135 -10.62 -2.82 -1.94
C SER A 135 -11.79 -1.99 -1.41
N PRO A 136 -11.76 -1.57 -0.13
CA PRO A 136 -12.77 -0.68 0.40
C PRO A 136 -12.72 0.73 -0.20
N VAL A 137 -11.63 1.07 -0.91
CA VAL A 137 -11.45 2.38 -1.55
C VAL A 137 -12.02 2.41 -2.97
N THR A 138 -11.81 1.34 -3.75
CA THR A 138 -12.22 1.29 -5.16
C THR A 138 -13.43 0.40 -5.42
N GLY A 139 -13.79 -0.49 -4.49
CA GLY A 139 -14.80 -1.53 -4.68
C GLY A 139 -14.36 -2.68 -5.58
N GLU A 140 -13.16 -2.62 -6.16
CA GLU A 140 -12.62 -3.66 -7.02
C GLU A 140 -12.03 -4.81 -6.20
N THR A 141 -12.20 -6.04 -6.71
CA THR A 141 -11.63 -7.24 -6.10
C THR A 141 -10.34 -7.63 -6.80
N TYR A 142 -9.25 -7.75 -6.02
CA TYR A 142 -7.93 -8.09 -6.52
C TYR A 142 -7.51 -9.50 -6.06
N PRO A 143 -6.94 -10.33 -6.95
CA PRO A 143 -6.24 -11.53 -6.53
C PRO A 143 -4.91 -11.16 -5.89
N MET A 144 -4.61 -11.73 -4.72
CA MET A 144 -3.34 -11.52 -4.03
C MET A 144 -2.67 -12.86 -3.74
N VAL A 145 -1.35 -12.90 -3.89
CA VAL A 145 -0.52 -14.04 -3.51
C VAL A 145 0.26 -13.67 -2.27
N CYS A 146 -0.13 -14.26 -1.14
CA CYS A 146 0.51 -14.06 0.13
C CYS A 146 1.55 -15.15 0.42
N LYS A 147 2.69 -14.76 0.96
CA LYS A 147 3.78 -15.65 1.35
C LYS A 147 4.36 -15.21 2.69
N MET A 148 4.94 -16.15 3.43
CA MET A 148 5.71 -15.83 4.64
C MET A 148 7.16 -16.29 4.51
N GLY A 149 8.05 -15.60 5.22
CA GLY A 149 9.44 -16.02 5.36
C GLY A 149 9.53 -17.40 6.00
N SER A 150 10.63 -18.12 5.77
CA SER A 150 10.84 -19.43 6.41
C SER A 150 10.96 -19.37 7.93
N ASP A 151 11.30 -18.20 8.48
CA ASP A 151 11.27 -17.92 9.91
C ASP A 151 9.87 -17.59 10.45
N GLY A 152 8.89 -17.44 9.55
CA GLY A 152 7.48 -17.16 9.82
C GLY A 152 7.21 -15.78 10.41
N ARG A 153 8.15 -14.83 10.31
CA ARG A 153 8.04 -13.51 10.99
C ARG A 153 7.50 -12.41 10.10
N ASP A 154 7.75 -12.48 8.80
CA ASP A 154 7.30 -11.49 7.85
C ASP A 154 6.35 -12.14 6.84
N MET A 155 5.27 -11.42 6.54
CA MET A 155 4.29 -11.80 5.52
C MET A 155 4.28 -10.72 4.45
N TRP A 156 4.23 -11.12 3.19
CA TRP A 156 4.03 -10.20 2.08
C TRP A 156 2.98 -10.75 1.13
N CYS A 157 2.15 -9.87 0.61
CA CYS A 157 1.10 -10.20 -0.34
C CYS A 157 1.26 -9.28 -1.55
N ASP A 158 1.38 -9.88 -2.73
CA ASP A 158 1.55 -9.17 -3.99
C ASP A 158 0.41 -9.51 -4.94
N HIS A 159 -0.04 -8.54 -5.72
CA HIS A 159 -0.84 -8.83 -6.91
C HIS A 159 0.04 -9.60 -7.91
N PRO A 160 -0.43 -10.70 -8.50
CA PRO A 160 0.40 -11.59 -9.32
C PRO A 160 0.94 -10.94 -10.59
N GLU A 161 0.30 -9.87 -11.07
CA GLU A 161 0.67 -9.16 -12.31
C GLU A 161 1.15 -7.72 -12.08
N ASP A 162 1.09 -7.21 -10.84
CA ASP A 162 1.51 -5.84 -10.53
C ASP A 162 2.07 -5.74 -9.11
N GLU A 163 3.40 -5.76 -8.99
CA GLU A 163 4.09 -5.67 -7.69
C GLU A 163 3.91 -4.31 -6.98
N ASN A 164 3.41 -3.28 -7.68
CA ASN A 164 3.08 -2.00 -7.02
C ASN A 164 1.82 -2.12 -6.14
N ASN A 165 0.97 -3.09 -6.46
CA ASN A 165 -0.14 -3.52 -5.63
C ASN A 165 0.36 -4.63 -4.70
N SER A 166 0.94 -4.22 -3.58
CA SER A 166 1.59 -5.11 -2.62
C SER A 166 1.47 -4.58 -1.19
N VAL A 167 1.65 -5.47 -0.23
CA VAL A 167 1.73 -5.11 1.19
C VAL A 167 2.71 -6.03 1.89
N HIS A 168 3.50 -5.45 2.79
CA HIS A 168 4.38 -6.17 3.68
C HIS A 168 3.96 -5.94 5.13
N PHE A 169 3.96 -7.03 5.89
CA PHE A 169 3.69 -7.03 7.31
C PHE A 169 4.94 -7.51 8.06
N TYR A 170 5.36 -6.75 9.08
CA TYR A 170 6.58 -7.03 9.85
C TYR A 170 6.27 -7.13 11.33
N THR A 171 6.75 -8.19 11.99
CA THR A 171 6.61 -8.33 13.45
C THR A 171 7.43 -7.25 14.18
N SER A 172 6.80 -6.50 15.09
CA SER A 172 7.45 -5.39 15.83
C SER A 172 8.19 -5.82 17.11
N GLY A 173 8.29 -7.13 17.41
CA GLY A 173 8.94 -7.65 18.63
C GLY A 173 9.40 -9.11 18.51
N GLY A 174 10.38 -9.49 19.33
CA GLY A 174 11.05 -10.79 19.26
C GLY A 174 10.19 -11.95 19.76
N SER A 175 10.13 -13.02 18.96
CA SER A 175 9.46 -14.33 19.13
C SER A 175 8.04 -14.50 18.56
N GLN A 176 7.29 -13.43 18.29
CA GLN A 176 5.99 -13.57 17.63
C GLN A 176 6.18 -13.92 16.14
N ARG A 177 5.66 -15.07 15.71
CA ARG A 177 5.67 -15.50 14.31
C ARG A 177 4.26 -15.38 13.75
N MET A 178 4.11 -14.69 12.63
CA MET A 178 2.86 -14.63 11.87
C MET A 178 2.38 -16.03 11.49
N ALA A 179 3.31 -16.93 11.14
CA ALA A 179 2.98 -18.31 10.77
C ALA A 179 2.27 -19.10 11.89
N ASN A 180 2.46 -18.74 13.16
CA ASN A 180 1.79 -19.40 14.29
C ASN A 180 0.34 -18.90 14.49
N ARG A 181 -0.07 -17.88 13.74
CA ARG A 181 -1.34 -17.18 13.91
C ARG A 181 -2.34 -17.45 12.80
N VAL A 182 -1.93 -18.16 11.75
CA VAL A 182 -2.78 -18.51 10.60
C VAL A 182 -3.09 -20.01 10.57
N ASN A 183 -4.10 -20.40 9.80
CA ASN A 183 -4.41 -21.81 9.56
C ASN A 183 -3.42 -22.42 8.56
N LEU A 184 -2.24 -22.83 9.03
CA LEU A 184 -1.20 -23.47 8.22
C LEU A 184 -1.36 -25.00 8.20
N VAL A 185 -1.77 -25.53 7.05
CA VAL A 185 -1.88 -26.98 6.82
C VAL A 185 -0.59 -27.54 6.21
N GLN A 186 -0.29 -28.78 6.58
CA GLN A 186 0.89 -29.52 6.12
C GLN A 186 0.57 -30.39 4.89
#